data_AF-A0A5F4W0J4-F1
#
_entry.id   AF-A0A5F4W0J4-F1
#
_cell.length_a   1.000
_cell.length_b   1.000
_cell.length_c   1.000
_cell.angle_alpha   90.00
_cell.angle_beta   90.00
_cell.angle_gamma   90.00
#
_symmetry.space_group_name_H-M   'P 1'
#
loop_
_entity.id
_entity.type
_entity.pdbx_description
1 polymer ?
#
loop_
_entity_poly.entity_id
_entity_poly.type
_entity_poly.pdbx_seq_one_letter_code
_entity_poly.pdbx_strand_id
1 'polypeptide(L)'
;MDFQAQIFIFLLLSVTESNGEIVLTQSPTSMAVSQGEKVTISCTASSSVSTSYLHWYQQKPGSPPRLLVYSTSSLASGVPARFSGSGSGTSYTLTISSMEADDAASYYCQQSSSYPSTVLQTATKSFLLTAHLLPPLRLLWSWSLLLTSQWPLVKSGWD
;
A
#
# COMPACT_ATOMS: atom_id res chain seq x y z
N MET A 1 -9.02 49.31 33.07
CA MET A 1 -8.98 48.55 31.80
C MET A 1 -8.49 47.17 32.17
N ASP A 2 -9.36 46.18 32.03
CA ASP A 2 -9.36 44.96 32.84
C ASP A 2 -8.35 43.92 32.31
N PHE A 3 -7.25 43.74 33.05
CA PHE A 3 -6.20 42.77 32.73
C PHE A 3 -6.74 41.33 32.68
N GLN A 4 -7.85 41.03 33.36
CA GLN A 4 -8.52 39.72 33.34
C GLN A 4 -9.15 39.43 31.98
N ALA A 5 -9.74 40.43 31.33
CA ALA A 5 -10.33 40.28 29.99
C ALA A 5 -9.26 40.06 28.91
N GLN A 6 -8.08 40.66 29.10
CA GLN A 6 -6.94 40.53 28.18
C GLN A 6 -6.26 39.15 28.27
N ILE A 7 -6.19 38.56 29.48
CA ILE A 7 -5.70 37.19 29.68
C ILE A 7 -6.65 36.17 29.05
N PHE A 8 -7.96 36.38 29.15
CA PHE A 8 -8.96 35.53 28.50
C PHE A 8 -8.87 35.59 26.97
N ILE A 9 -8.62 36.76 26.39
CA ILE A 9 -8.37 36.93 24.94
C ILE A 9 -7.07 36.23 24.51
N PHE A 10 -6.00 36.28 25.30
CA PHE A 10 -4.75 35.57 25.02
C PHE A 10 -4.91 34.04 25.11
N LEU A 11 -5.73 33.55 26.05
CA LEU A 11 -6.08 32.12 26.16
C LEU A 11 -7.01 31.63 25.04
N LEU A 12 -7.88 32.50 24.51
CA LEU A 12 -8.72 32.19 23.34
C LEU A 12 -7.94 32.20 22.02
N LEU A 13 -6.81 32.92 21.95
CA LEU A 13 -5.91 32.95 20.80
C LEU A 13 -4.86 31.81 20.79
N SER A 14 -4.76 31.01 21.86
CA SER A 14 -3.79 29.92 21.98
C SER A 14 -4.28 28.55 21.49
N VAL A 15 -5.41 28.46 20.78
CA VAL A 15 -5.68 27.28 19.93
C VAL A 15 -4.85 27.42 18.66
N THR A 16 -3.54 27.27 18.80
CA THR A 16 -2.69 26.91 17.67
C THR A 16 -3.20 25.56 17.20
N GLU A 17 -3.79 25.56 16.01
CA GLU A 17 -4.17 24.37 15.25
C GLU A 17 -3.01 23.37 15.33
N SER A 18 -3.20 22.32 16.14
CA SER A 18 -2.33 21.17 16.10
C SER A 18 -2.53 20.58 14.71
N ASN A 19 -1.62 20.89 13.79
CA ASN A 19 -1.53 20.21 12.50
C ASN A 19 -1.05 18.78 12.79
N GLY A 20 -1.97 17.97 13.32
CA GLY A 20 -1.72 16.59 13.66
C GLY A 20 -1.47 15.82 12.36
N GLU A 21 -0.32 15.16 12.29
CA GLU A 21 -0.01 14.22 11.22
C GLU A 21 -1.11 13.15 11.16
N ILE A 22 -1.73 12.98 9.98
CA ILE A 22 -2.72 11.91 9.80
C ILE A 22 -1.97 10.61 9.59
N VAL A 23 -2.14 9.69 10.53
CA VAL A 23 -1.51 8.36 10.48
C VAL A 23 -2.52 7.39 9.90
N LEU A 24 -2.08 6.62 8.90
CA LEU A 24 -2.87 5.52 8.33
C LEU A 24 -2.45 4.21 8.99
N THR A 25 -3.37 3.26 9.15
CA THR A 25 -3.12 1.92 9.68
C THR A 25 -3.79 0.90 8.78
N GLN A 26 -3.02 -0.05 8.23
CA GLN A 26 -3.53 -1.05 7.30
C GLN A 26 -3.63 -2.45 7.91
N SER A 27 -4.64 -3.21 7.47
CA SER A 27 -4.84 -4.61 7.87
C SER A 27 -5.37 -5.44 6.69
N PRO A 28 -4.95 -6.70 6.53
CA PRO A 28 -3.88 -7.36 7.29
C PRO A 28 -2.49 -6.90 6.84
N THR A 29 -1.48 -7.09 7.69
CA THR A 29 -0.07 -6.73 7.41
C THR A 29 0.58 -7.65 6.36
N SER A 30 0.14 -8.91 6.30
CA SER A 30 0.55 -9.90 5.30
C SER A 30 -0.53 -10.95 5.19
N MET A 31 -0.75 -11.51 4.01
CA MET A 31 -1.61 -12.66 3.85
C MET A 31 -1.18 -13.51 2.66
N ALA A 32 -1.53 -14.78 2.69
CA ALA A 32 -1.43 -15.67 1.54
C ALA A 32 -2.83 -15.98 1.02
N VAL A 33 -2.99 -15.94 -0.31
CA VAL A 33 -4.30 -16.03 -0.97
C VAL A 33 -4.17 -16.93 -2.18
N SER A 34 -5.18 -17.76 -2.41
CA SER A 34 -5.26 -18.61 -3.60
C SER A 34 -5.88 -17.84 -4.78
N GLN A 35 -5.55 -18.27 -6.00
CA GLN A 35 -6.12 -17.65 -7.19
C GLN A 35 -7.66 -17.75 -7.18
N GLY A 36 -8.33 -16.66 -7.56
CA GLY A 36 -9.79 -16.57 -7.58
C GLY A 36 -10.44 -16.19 -6.24
N GLU A 37 -9.70 -16.17 -5.14
CA GLU A 37 -10.25 -15.74 -3.86
C GLU A 37 -10.40 -14.21 -3.79
N LYS A 38 -11.39 -13.77 -3.02
CA LYS A 38 -11.64 -12.35 -2.74
C LYS A 38 -10.75 -11.88 -1.60
N VAL A 39 -10.12 -10.73 -1.79
CA VAL A 39 -9.29 -10.05 -0.79
C VAL A 39 -9.89 -8.71 -0.42
N THR A 40 -9.85 -8.38 0.87
CA THR A 40 -10.14 -7.04 1.37
C THR A 40 -8.97 -6.55 2.21
N ILE A 41 -8.47 -5.35 1.92
CA ILE A 41 -7.44 -4.65 2.68
C ILE A 41 -8.10 -3.42 3.29
N SER A 42 -8.00 -3.26 4.60
CA SER A 42 -8.52 -2.11 5.33
C SER A 42 -7.42 -1.06 5.53
N CYS A 43 -7.83 0.20 5.56
CA CYS A 43 -7.00 1.35 5.89
C CYS A 43 -7.78 2.28 6.81
N THR A 44 -7.29 2.46 8.03
CA THR A 44 -7.89 3.31 9.06
C THR A 44 -7.03 4.56 9.24
N ALA A 45 -7.63 5.74 9.11
CA ALA A 45 -6.97 7.02 9.36
C ALA A 45 -7.20 7.47 10.81
N SER A 46 -6.19 8.10 11.43
CA SER A 46 -6.29 8.68 12.78
C SER A 46 -7.26 9.86 12.87
N SER A 47 -7.59 10.49 11.74
CA SER A 47 -8.56 11.57 11.59
C SER A 47 -9.32 11.44 10.29
N SER A 48 -10.44 12.14 10.17
CA SER A 48 -11.30 12.10 8.99
C SER A 48 -10.56 12.64 7.75
N VAL A 49 -10.52 11.85 6.69
CA VAL A 49 -9.95 12.22 5.39
C VAL A 49 -11.09 12.43 4.39
N SER A 50 -10.99 13.45 3.53
CA SER A 50 -11.96 13.58 2.44
C SER A 50 -11.76 12.42 1.45
N THR A 51 -12.86 11.89 0.91
CA THR A 51 -12.80 10.81 -0.08
C THR A 51 -11.94 11.17 -1.29
N SER A 52 -11.84 12.46 -1.62
CA SER A 52 -11.01 12.99 -2.73
C SER A 52 -9.50 12.85 -2.50
N TYR A 53 -9.07 12.66 -1.25
CA TYR A 53 -7.66 12.65 -0.86
C TYR A 53 -7.14 11.27 -0.45
N LEU A 54 -7.94 10.22 -0.60
CA LEU A 54 -7.51 8.84 -0.31
C LEU A 54 -7.26 8.07 -1.60
N HIS A 55 -6.08 7.49 -1.70
CA HIS A 55 -5.61 6.75 -2.86
C HIS A 55 -5.06 5.37 -2.46
N TRP A 56 -5.14 4.42 -3.38
CA TRP A 56 -4.59 3.08 -3.26
C TRP A 56 -3.52 2.82 -4.32
N TYR A 57 -2.40 2.25 -3.89
CA TYR A 57 -1.27 1.91 -4.74
C TYR A 57 -0.91 0.43 -4.64
N GLN A 58 -0.36 -0.11 -5.72
CA GLN A 58 0.24 -1.43 -5.80
C GLN A 58 1.73 -1.28 -6.12
N GLN A 59 2.59 -2.00 -5.40
CA GLN A 59 4.02 -2.04 -5.68
C GLN A 59 4.48 -3.48 -5.85
N LYS A 60 4.91 -3.81 -7.07
CA LYS A 60 5.60 -5.08 -7.34
C LYS A 60 7.06 -4.99 -6.91
N PRO A 61 7.69 -6.10 -6.50
CA PRO A 61 9.12 -6.13 -6.18
C PRO A 61 9.95 -5.52 -7.31
N GLY A 62 10.85 -4.58 -6.98
CA GLY A 62 11.72 -3.91 -7.95
C GLY A 62 11.04 -2.89 -8.86
N SER A 63 9.75 -2.61 -8.68
CA SER A 63 8.99 -1.62 -9.46
C SER A 63 8.57 -0.42 -8.62
N PRO A 64 8.36 0.76 -9.24
CA PRO A 64 7.76 1.89 -8.55
C PRO A 64 6.29 1.61 -8.18
N PRO A 65 5.73 2.30 -7.17
CA PRO A 65 4.31 2.23 -6.87
C PRO A 65 3.44 2.65 -8.06
N ARG A 66 2.44 1.83 -8.40
CA ARG A 66 1.42 2.08 -9.42
C ARG A 66 0.10 2.42 -8.75
N LEU A 67 -0.53 3.51 -9.17
CA LEU A 67 -1.86 3.90 -8.72
C LEU A 67 -2.92 2.89 -9.18
N LEU A 68 -3.75 2.41 -8.25
CA LEU A 68 -4.88 1.54 -8.52
C LEU A 68 -6.22 2.27 -8.47
N VAL A 69 -6.46 2.96 -7.35
CA VAL A 69 -7.71 3.66 -7.07
C VAL A 69 -7.39 5.06 -6.57
N TYR A 70 -8.04 6.07 -7.12
CA TYR A 70 -7.96 7.45 -6.66
C TYR A 70 -9.33 7.94 -6.19
N SER A 71 -9.33 8.98 -5.37
CA SER A 71 -10.56 9.55 -4.80
C SER A 71 -11.46 8.47 -4.17
N THR A 72 -10.84 7.57 -3.40
CA THR A 72 -11.44 6.42 -2.70
C THR A 72 -12.03 5.32 -3.59
N SER A 73 -12.70 5.62 -4.70
CA SER A 73 -13.48 4.64 -5.47
C SER A 73 -13.26 4.68 -6.98
N SER A 74 -12.54 5.67 -7.51
CA SER A 74 -12.30 5.80 -8.95
C SER A 74 -11.12 4.97 -9.40
N LEU A 75 -11.33 4.06 -10.34
CA LEU A 75 -10.28 3.19 -10.85
C LEU A 75 -9.34 3.95 -11.80
N ALA A 76 -8.03 3.78 -11.63
CA ALA A 76 -7.06 4.34 -12.57
C ALA A 76 -7.10 3.59 -13.92
N SER A 77 -6.66 4.26 -14.99
CA SER A 77 -6.66 3.69 -16.33
C SER A 77 -5.80 2.42 -16.41
N GLY A 78 -6.31 1.40 -17.12
CA GLY A 78 -5.64 0.10 -17.27
C GLY A 78 -5.63 -0.77 -16.01
N VAL A 79 -6.34 -0.38 -14.95
CA VAL A 79 -6.56 -1.23 -13.77
C VAL A 79 -7.77 -2.13 -14.04
N PRO A 80 -7.66 -3.46 -13.83
CA PRO A 80 -8.77 -4.37 -14.03
C PRO A 80 -9.96 -4.11 -13.10
N ALA A 81 -11.19 -4.30 -13.59
CA ALA A 81 -12.43 -4.04 -12.84
C ALA A 81 -12.63 -4.92 -11.59
N ARG A 82 -11.78 -5.94 -11.38
CA ARG A 82 -11.76 -6.74 -10.14
C ARG A 82 -11.27 -5.95 -8.92
N PHE A 83 -10.55 -4.85 -9.14
CA PHE A 83 -10.16 -3.91 -8.08
C PHE A 83 -11.30 -2.93 -7.80
N SER A 84 -11.52 -2.60 -6.53
CA SER A 84 -12.49 -1.58 -6.13
C SER A 84 -12.09 -0.97 -4.79
N GLY A 85 -12.21 0.34 -4.66
CA GLY A 85 -12.01 1.03 -3.38
C GLY A 85 -13.35 1.54 -2.82
N SER A 86 -13.45 1.59 -1.49
CA SER A 86 -14.62 2.14 -0.80
C SER A 86 -14.25 2.72 0.56
N GLY A 87 -15.16 3.47 1.17
CA GLY A 87 -14.98 4.04 2.51
C GLY A 87 -15.22 5.54 2.59
N SER A 88 -15.10 6.06 3.80
CA SER A 88 -15.25 7.49 4.11
C SER A 88 -14.81 7.79 5.54
N GLY A 89 -14.54 9.06 5.84
CA GLY A 89 -14.17 9.50 7.18
C GLY A 89 -12.82 8.91 7.59
N THR A 90 -12.84 7.95 8.50
CA THR A 90 -11.61 7.31 9.03
C THR A 90 -11.40 5.90 8.53
N SER A 91 -12.31 5.32 7.73
CA SER A 91 -12.25 3.90 7.36
C SER A 91 -12.42 3.71 5.87
N TYR A 92 -11.43 3.03 5.28
CA TYR A 92 -11.32 2.77 3.85
C TYR A 92 -10.96 1.32 3.59
N THR A 93 -11.37 0.81 2.44
CA THR A 93 -11.04 -0.54 2.01
C THR A 93 -10.66 -0.59 0.53
N LEU A 94 -9.75 -1.50 0.19
CA LEU A 94 -9.49 -1.98 -1.16
C LEU A 94 -9.96 -3.42 -1.23
N THR A 95 -10.82 -3.71 -2.20
CA THR A 95 -11.31 -5.05 -2.48
C THR A 95 -10.78 -5.52 -3.84
N ILE A 96 -10.24 -6.73 -3.87
CA ILE A 96 -9.87 -7.47 -5.08
C ILE A 96 -10.82 -8.66 -5.16
N SER A 97 -11.75 -8.65 -6.10
CA SER A 97 -12.83 -9.66 -6.13
C SER A 97 -12.37 -11.06 -6.52
N SER A 98 -11.30 -11.16 -7.29
CA SER A 98 -10.71 -12.43 -7.75
C SER A 98 -9.21 -12.26 -7.91
N MET A 99 -8.43 -12.77 -6.95
CA MET A 99 -6.98 -12.65 -6.94
C MET A 99 -6.33 -13.37 -8.14
N GLU A 100 -5.41 -12.73 -8.85
CA GLU A 100 -4.60 -13.34 -9.91
C GLU A 100 -3.12 -13.47 -9.49
N ALA A 101 -2.36 -14.32 -10.18
CA ALA A 101 -0.93 -14.50 -9.90
C ALA A 101 -0.13 -13.18 -10.03
N ASP A 102 -0.50 -12.35 -11.01
CA ASP A 102 0.11 -11.04 -11.25
C ASP A 102 -0.29 -9.97 -10.22
N ASP A 103 -1.24 -10.27 -9.33
CA ASP A 103 -1.67 -9.36 -8.27
C ASP A 103 -0.82 -9.50 -6.99
N ALA A 104 0.15 -10.43 -6.97
CA ALA A 104 1.11 -10.57 -5.88
C ALA A 104 2.03 -9.34 -5.80
N ALA A 105 1.77 -8.47 -4.82
CA ALA A 105 2.43 -7.17 -4.66
C ALA A 105 2.22 -6.63 -3.24
N SER A 106 2.91 -5.55 -2.86
CA SER A 106 2.55 -4.78 -1.67
C SER A 106 1.51 -3.72 -2.03
N TYR A 107 0.57 -3.46 -1.12
CA TYR A 107 -0.53 -2.53 -1.33
C TYR A 107 -0.56 -1.46 -0.25
N TYR A 108 -0.76 -0.20 -0.65
CA TYR A 108 -0.66 0.94 0.26
C TYR A 108 -1.84 1.89 0.07
N CYS A 109 -2.40 2.36 1.17
CA CYS A 109 -3.26 3.54 1.16
C CYS A 109 -2.42 4.79 1.45
N GLN A 110 -2.84 5.92 0.89
CA GLN A 110 -2.17 7.21 1.07
C GLN A 110 -3.22 8.32 1.16
N GLN A 111 -3.00 9.23 2.10
CA GLN A 111 -3.80 10.45 2.27
C GLN A 111 -3.01 11.67 1.78
N SER A 112 -3.69 12.60 1.09
CA SER A 112 -3.14 13.88 0.63
C SER A 112 -3.84 15.10 1.24
N SER A 113 -4.65 14.88 2.28
CA SER A 113 -5.43 15.93 2.96
C SER A 113 -4.60 16.84 3.87
N SER A 114 -3.50 16.33 4.43
CA SER A 114 -2.57 17.10 5.25
C SER A 114 -1.13 16.70 4.95
N TYR A 115 -0.21 17.66 5.12
CA TYR A 115 1.22 17.42 5.00
C TYR A 115 1.82 17.02 6.36
N PRO A 116 2.78 16.08 6.40
CA PRO A 116 3.28 15.30 5.26
C PRO A 116 2.25 14.26 4.79
N SER A 117 2.25 13.94 3.48
CA SER A 117 1.45 12.85 2.94
C SER A 117 1.96 11.53 3.51
N THR A 118 1.23 10.96 4.48
CA THR A 118 1.64 9.73 5.14
C THR A 118 1.33 8.53 4.25
N VAL A 119 2.37 7.95 3.66
CA VAL A 119 2.39 6.54 3.30
C VAL A 119 2.95 5.83 4.52
N LEU A 120 2.25 4.87 5.09
CA LEU A 120 2.79 4.12 6.22
C LEU A 120 4.20 3.60 5.89
N GLN A 121 5.15 3.90 6.79
CA GLN A 121 6.45 3.25 6.84
C GLN A 121 6.26 1.72 6.90
N THR A 122 6.78 1.05 5.87
CA THR A 122 7.33 -0.32 5.86
C THR A 122 6.66 -1.32 6.81
N ALA A 123 5.64 -2.03 6.32
CA ALA A 123 5.72 -3.48 6.05
C ALA A 123 4.34 -4.06 5.71
N THR A 124 3.81 -3.82 4.52
CA THR A 124 2.94 -4.85 3.92
C THR A 124 3.86 -5.86 3.26
N LYS A 125 4.28 -6.86 4.05
CA LYS A 125 5.24 -7.88 3.59
C LYS A 125 4.46 -8.91 2.77
N SER A 126 4.76 -8.94 1.49
CA SER A 126 4.55 -10.02 0.52
C SER A 126 3.19 -10.74 0.55
N PHE A 127 2.37 -10.50 -0.47
CA PHE A 127 1.33 -11.46 -0.85
C PHE A 127 2.03 -12.70 -1.42
N LEU A 128 2.03 -13.79 -0.65
CA LEU A 128 2.46 -15.09 -1.15
C LEU A 128 1.22 -15.76 -1.74
N LEU A 129 1.20 -15.98 -3.06
CA LEU A 129 0.25 -16.95 -3.60
C LEU A 129 0.56 -18.30 -2.94
N THR A 130 -0.40 -18.88 -2.22
CA THR A 130 -0.29 -20.30 -1.86
C THR A 130 -0.36 -21.08 -3.17
N ALA A 131 0.78 -21.60 -3.62
CA ALA A 131 0.92 -22.42 -4.82
C ALA A 131 0.30 -23.84 -4.64
N HIS A 132 -0.85 -23.94 -3.98
CA HIS A 132 -1.63 -25.17 -4.00
C HIS A 132 -2.53 -25.09 -5.23
N LEU A 133 -2.32 -26.02 -6.16
CA LEU A 133 -2.98 -26.18 -7.47
C LEU A 133 -2.20 -25.69 -8.70
N LEU A 134 -0.88 -25.88 -8.73
CA LEU A 134 -0.33 -26.49 -9.95
C LEU A 134 -0.85 -27.95 -9.97
N PRO A 135 -1.70 -28.37 -10.93
CA PRO A 135 -1.88 -29.79 -11.18
C PRO A 135 -0.50 -30.40 -11.50
N PRO A 136 -0.17 -31.59 -10.96
CA PRO A 136 1.17 -32.13 -11.09
C PRO A 136 1.32 -32.74 -12.48
N LEU A 137 1.62 -31.93 -13.51
CA LEU A 137 2.14 -32.45 -14.76
C LEU A 137 3.30 -31.58 -15.29
N ARG A 138 4.49 -32.08 -14.95
CA ARG A 138 5.65 -32.20 -15.83
C ARG A 138 6.28 -30.90 -16.34
N LEU A 139 7.00 -30.17 -15.47
CA LEU A 139 8.27 -29.51 -15.86
C LEU A 139 9.31 -29.56 -14.72
N LEU A 140 9.41 -30.70 -14.02
CA LEU A 140 10.60 -31.07 -13.26
C LEU A 140 11.70 -31.49 -14.26
N TRP A 141 12.35 -30.51 -14.88
CA TRP A 141 13.72 -30.62 -15.44
C TRP A 141 14.25 -29.36 -16.14
N SER A 142 13.46 -28.29 -16.35
CA SER A 142 13.95 -27.17 -17.18
C SER A 142 14.55 -25.97 -16.43
N TRP A 143 14.74 -26.02 -15.10
CA TRP A 143 15.38 -24.93 -14.33
C TRP A 143 16.75 -25.29 -13.73
N SER A 144 17.29 -26.49 -13.99
CA SER A 144 18.63 -26.91 -13.53
C SER A 144 19.74 -26.76 -14.59
N LEU A 145 19.53 -26.02 -15.68
CA LEU A 145 20.51 -25.88 -16.76
C LEU A 145 20.83 -24.45 -17.22
N LEU A 146 20.46 -23.42 -16.45
CA LEU A 146 20.85 -22.03 -16.75
C LEU A 146 21.46 -21.28 -15.55
N LEU A 147 22.02 -22.01 -14.57
CA LEU A 147 22.78 -21.42 -13.47
C LEU A 147 24.25 -21.88 -13.36
N THR A 148 24.84 -22.42 -14.45
CA THR A 148 26.26 -22.82 -14.45
C THR A 148 27.12 -22.27 -15.58
N SER A 149 26.64 -21.30 -16.38
CA SER A 149 27.52 -20.61 -17.34
C SER A 149 27.23 -19.11 -17.39
N GLN A 150 27.83 -18.34 -16.47
CA GLN A 150 28.58 -17.11 -16.78
C GLN A 150 29.02 -16.42 -15.47
N TRP A 151 30.05 -16.94 -14.81
CA TRP A 151 30.94 -16.11 -13.99
C TRP A 151 32.34 -16.20 -14.61
N PRO A 152 32.81 -15.18 -15.34
CA PRO A 152 34.21 -15.12 -15.71
C PRO A 152 35.03 -14.80 -14.46
N LEU A 153 35.92 -15.74 -14.10
CA LEU A 153 37.03 -15.49 -13.20
C LEU A 153 37.86 -14.33 -13.77
N VAL A 154 37.80 -13.16 -13.13
CA VAL A 154 38.81 -12.13 -13.32
C VAL A 154 40.08 -12.64 -12.64
N LYS A 155 41.00 -13.15 -13.45
CA LYS A 155 42.42 -13.22 -13.10
C LYS A 155 43.00 -11.82 -13.20
N SER A 156 43.54 -11.31 -12.11
CA SER A 156 44.60 -10.29 -12.16
C SER A 156 45.55 -10.54 -11.00
N GLY A 157 46.61 -11.29 -11.30
CA GLY A 157 47.88 -11.14 -10.60
C GLY A 157 48.71 -10.12 -11.34
N TRP A 158 49.23 -9.13 -10.60
CA TRP A 158 50.41 -8.35 -10.91
C TRP A 158 51.13 -8.13 -9.56
N ASP A 159 52.36 -8.65 -9.51
CA ASP A 159 53.50 -8.40 -8.61
C ASP A 159 53.37 -8.50 -7.09
#